data_AF-A0A841K1I7-F1
#
_entry.id   AF-A0A841K1I7-F1
#
_cell.length_a   1.000
_cell.length_b   1.000
_cell.length_c   1.000
_cell.angle_alpha   90.00
_cell.angle_beta   90.00
_cell.angle_gamma   90.00
#
_symmetry.space_group_name_H-M   'P 1'
#
loop_
_entity.id
_entity.type
_entity.pdbx_description
1 polymer ?
#
loop_
_entity_poly.entity_id
_entity_poly.type
_entity_poly.pdbx_seq_one_letter_code
_entity_poly.pdbx_strand_id
1 'polypeptide(L)'
;MDSQAIATHPEHAHGEHEHPPYLRHHFATVEQQRETASFGMWLFLLTEIMFFGGMFAAYLIYRNWYYPAFVAGSHQLSILLGTVNTAVLICSSFTMAMGVYSAEMKRKGALVMWLLLTILLGTVFLGIKADEYHEKWEKHHVPGLNFSANDFVNGSKGYPDDKLAPDMAQKSQVYFSLYFAMTGMHALHMIIGISILIVLVIRARQGAYTEGHMTTIENFGLYWHFVDIVWIFLFPLLYLISRHQ
;
A
#
# COMPACT_ATOMS: atom_id res chain seq x y z
N MET A 1 11.64 -71.51 40.85
CA MET A 1 12.35 -70.23 40.92
C MET A 1 13.03 -70.09 39.58
N ASP A 2 12.51 -69.24 38.70
CA ASP A 2 13.31 -68.54 37.67
C ASP A 2 12.47 -67.42 37.06
N SER A 3 13.18 -66.30 36.88
CA SER A 3 12.71 -64.93 36.81
C SER A 3 11.93 -64.62 35.53
N GLN A 4 10.70 -64.09 35.64
CA GLN A 4 10.11 -63.32 34.55
C GLN A 4 10.68 -61.90 34.62
N ALA A 5 11.54 -61.58 33.66
CA ALA A 5 12.01 -60.24 33.41
C ALA A 5 10.82 -59.36 33.04
N ILE A 6 10.40 -58.49 33.97
CA ILE A 6 9.49 -57.38 33.71
C ILE A 6 10.28 -56.38 32.86
N ALA A 7 9.99 -56.35 31.56
CA ALA A 7 10.44 -55.27 30.70
C ALA A 7 9.78 -53.97 31.17
N THR A 8 10.53 -53.14 31.86
CA THR A 8 10.15 -51.76 32.15
C THR A 8 10.11 -51.01 30.82
N HIS A 9 8.90 -50.73 30.34
CA HIS A 9 8.70 -49.72 29.31
C HIS A 9 9.37 -48.42 29.79
N PRO A 10 10.23 -47.77 29.00
CA PRO A 10 10.64 -46.43 29.33
C PRO A 10 9.38 -45.57 29.30
N GLU A 11 9.02 -44.98 30.43
CA GLU A 11 8.08 -43.87 30.45
C GLU A 11 8.56 -42.88 29.40
N HIS A 12 7.76 -42.69 28.36
CA HIS A 12 7.90 -41.54 27.49
C HIS A 12 7.73 -40.33 28.39
N ALA A 13 8.85 -39.76 28.82
CA ALA A 13 8.91 -38.40 29.28
C ALA A 13 8.30 -37.56 28.17
N HIS A 14 7.03 -37.21 28.32
CA HIS A 14 6.42 -36.13 27.58
C HIS A 14 7.26 -34.92 27.89
N GLY A 15 8.22 -34.61 27.02
CA GLY A 15 8.91 -33.34 27.05
C GLY A 15 7.81 -32.30 27.05
N GLU A 16 7.67 -31.58 28.16
CA GLU A 16 6.88 -30.39 28.24
C GLU A 16 7.44 -29.45 27.17
N HIS A 17 6.87 -29.50 25.97
CA HIS A 17 7.13 -28.52 24.95
C HIS A 17 6.61 -27.22 25.56
N GLU A 18 7.53 -26.41 26.12
CA GLU A 18 7.25 -25.06 26.59
C GLU A 18 6.46 -24.33 25.51
N HIS A 19 5.14 -24.24 25.68
CA HIS A 19 4.27 -23.53 24.75
C HIS A 19 4.50 -22.04 24.99
N PRO A 20 5.20 -21.33 24.10
CA PRO A 20 5.42 -19.91 24.30
C PRO A 20 4.06 -19.21 24.27
N PRO A 21 3.82 -18.17 25.07
CA PRO A 21 2.51 -17.48 25.14
C PRO A 21 2.00 -16.96 23.79
N TYR A 22 2.89 -16.83 22.81
CA TYR A 22 2.63 -16.33 21.47
C TYR A 22 2.38 -17.43 20.42
N LEU A 23 2.56 -18.71 20.75
CA LEU A 23 2.22 -19.85 19.89
C LEU A 23 0.71 -20.11 20.01
N ARG A 24 -0.03 -19.97 18.90
CA ARG A 24 -1.45 -20.30 18.90
C ARG A 24 -1.62 -21.82 19.01
N HIS A 25 -2.61 -22.25 19.78
CA HIS A 25 -2.90 -23.67 20.05
C HIS A 25 -3.18 -24.53 18.80
N HIS A 26 -3.47 -23.92 17.65
CA HIS A 26 -3.64 -24.63 16.38
C HIS A 26 -2.33 -24.92 15.63
N PHE A 27 -1.19 -24.38 16.07
CA PHE A 27 0.13 -24.63 15.47
C PHE A 27 0.96 -25.52 16.38
N ALA A 28 1.69 -26.47 15.77
CA ALA A 28 2.58 -27.36 16.50
C ALA A 28 3.90 -26.68 16.88
N THR A 29 4.38 -25.75 16.05
CA THR A 29 5.65 -25.05 16.26
C THR A 29 5.55 -23.56 15.89
N VAL A 30 6.45 -22.75 16.45
CA VAL A 30 6.57 -21.31 16.14
C VAL A 30 6.96 -21.11 14.67
N GLU A 31 7.81 -21.98 14.13
CA GLU A 31 8.24 -21.91 12.74
C GLU A 31 7.06 -22.15 11.79
N GLN A 32 6.25 -23.18 12.07
CA GLN A 32 5.04 -23.46 11.28
C GLN A 32 4.07 -22.27 11.31
N GLN A 33 3.88 -21.63 12.48
CA GLN A 33 3.05 -20.44 12.60
C GLN A 33 3.60 -19.28 11.74
N ARG A 34 4.92 -19.07 11.74
CA ARG A 34 5.58 -18.03 10.95
C ARG A 34 5.43 -18.29 9.45
N GLU A 35 5.76 -19.50 8.99
CA GLU A 35 5.65 -19.90 7.59
C GLU A 35 4.20 -19.75 7.09
N THR A 36 3.22 -20.20 7.88
CA THR A 36 1.80 -20.09 7.52
C THR A 36 1.37 -18.62 7.41
N ALA A 37 1.80 -17.77 8.35
CA ALA A 37 1.47 -16.35 8.33
C ALA A 37 2.11 -15.64 7.13
N SER A 38 3.39 -15.91 6.84
CA SER A 38 4.10 -15.36 5.69
C SER A 38 3.49 -15.83 4.37
N PHE A 39 3.14 -17.11 4.25
CA PHE A 39 2.46 -17.65 3.07
C PHE A 39 1.10 -16.97 2.84
N GLY A 40 0.31 -16.81 3.90
CA GLY A 40 -0.96 -16.09 3.83
C GLY A 40 -0.79 -14.63 3.39
N MET A 41 0.25 -13.95 3.89
CA MET A 41 0.59 -12.59 3.48
C MET A 41 0.92 -12.53 1.98
N TRP A 42 1.76 -13.42 1.46
CA TRP A 42 2.09 -13.48 0.03
C TRP A 42 0.87 -13.76 -0.85
N LEU A 43 -0.01 -14.66 -0.43
CA LEU A 43 -1.24 -14.96 -1.17
C LEU A 43 -2.16 -13.73 -1.21
N PHE A 44 -2.28 -13.01 -0.10
CA PHE A 44 -2.99 -11.73 -0.05
C PHE A 44 -2.36 -10.70 -1.00
N LEU A 45 -1.03 -10.52 -0.98
CA LEU A 45 -0.34 -9.61 -1.89
C LEU A 45 -0.58 -9.98 -3.36
N LEU A 46 -0.60 -11.27 -3.70
CA LEU A 46 -0.88 -11.71 -5.05
C LEU A 46 -2.29 -11.30 -5.50
N THR A 47 -3.29 -11.40 -4.62
CA THR A 47 -4.66 -10.95 -4.94
C THR A 47 -4.72 -9.44 -5.16
N GLU A 48 -3.96 -8.66 -4.40
CA GLU A 48 -3.86 -7.21 -4.60
C GLU A 48 -3.12 -6.84 -5.90
N ILE A 49 -2.08 -7.58 -6.26
CA ILE A 49 -1.40 -7.43 -7.57
C ILE A 49 -2.40 -7.64 -8.71
N MET A 50 -3.25 -8.67 -8.62
CA MET A 50 -4.27 -8.91 -9.63
C MET A 50 -5.34 -7.80 -9.66
N PHE A 51 -5.76 -7.32 -8.49
CA PHE A 51 -6.72 -6.23 -8.35
C PHE A 51 -6.23 -4.93 -9.00
N PHE A 52 -5.03 -4.46 -8.65
CA PHE A 52 -4.42 -3.28 -9.27
C PHE A 52 -4.00 -3.53 -10.72
N GLY A 53 -3.53 -4.74 -11.04
CA GLY A 53 -3.16 -5.15 -12.39
C GLY A 53 -4.31 -5.04 -13.39
N GLY A 54 -5.53 -5.42 -12.98
CA GLY A 54 -6.73 -5.24 -13.80
C GLY A 54 -7.04 -3.77 -14.08
N MET A 55 -6.92 -2.90 -13.07
CA MET A 55 -7.13 -1.45 -13.24
C MET A 55 -6.04 -0.81 -14.12
N PHE A 56 -4.78 -1.23 -13.98
CA PHE A 56 -3.69 -0.80 -14.85
C PHE A 56 -3.92 -1.23 -16.30
N ALA A 57 -4.33 -2.48 -16.52
CA ALA A 57 -4.66 -2.97 -17.87
C ALA A 57 -5.81 -2.17 -18.49
N ALA A 58 -6.87 -1.89 -17.72
CA ALA A 58 -7.97 -1.05 -18.17
C ALA A 58 -7.48 0.35 -18.56
N TYR A 59 -6.65 0.99 -17.74
CA TYR A 59 -6.05 2.29 -18.06
C TYR A 59 -5.25 2.26 -19.36
N LEU A 60 -4.40 1.24 -19.57
CA LEU A 60 -3.59 1.13 -20.78
C LEU A 60 -4.43 0.93 -22.04
N ILE A 61 -5.50 0.12 -21.96
CA ILE A 61 -6.43 -0.09 -23.07
C ILE A 61 -7.15 1.22 -23.44
N TYR A 62 -7.74 1.88 -22.45
CA TYR A 62 -8.46 3.14 -22.69
C TYR A 62 -7.54 4.28 -23.12
N ARG A 63 -6.30 4.30 -22.63
CA ARG A 63 -5.28 5.22 -23.09
C ARG A 63 -4.94 5.01 -24.56
N ASN A 64 -4.83 3.76 -25.01
CA ASN A 64 -4.54 3.47 -26.41
C ASN A 64 -5.72 3.88 -27.33
N TRP A 65 -6.96 3.72 -26.86
CA TRP A 65 -8.15 4.10 -27.63
C TRP A 65 -8.45 5.60 -27.62
N TYR A 66 -8.20 6.30 -26.51
CA TYR A 66 -8.54 7.71 -26.31
C TYR A 66 -7.30 8.55 -26.00
N TYR A 67 -6.21 8.31 -26.72
CA TYR A 67 -4.91 8.92 -26.44
C TYR A 67 -4.95 10.45 -26.27
N PRO A 68 -5.59 11.26 -27.15
CA PRO A 68 -5.63 12.71 -26.99
C PRO A 68 -6.33 13.17 -25.70
N ALA A 69 -7.39 12.46 -25.28
CA ALA A 69 -8.13 12.79 -24.07
C ALA A 69 -7.32 12.48 -22.80
N PHE A 70 -6.54 11.39 -22.83
CA PHE A 70 -5.65 11.01 -21.73
C PHE A 70 -4.46 11.96 -21.60
N VAL A 71 -3.95 12.49 -22.72
CA VAL A 71 -2.88 13.50 -22.74
C VAL A 71 -3.36 14.77 -22.04
N ALA A 72 -4.49 15.32 -22.49
CA ALA A 72 -5.07 16.52 -21.91
C ALA A 72 -5.46 16.35 -20.43
N GLY A 73 -5.93 15.15 -20.05
CA GLY A 73 -6.19 14.79 -18.66
C GLY A 73 -4.92 14.84 -17.79
N SER A 74 -3.81 14.30 -18.28
CA SER A 74 -2.53 14.28 -17.54
C SER A 74 -1.94 15.68 -17.31
N HIS A 75 -2.18 16.62 -18.22
CA HIS A 75 -1.67 18.00 -18.10
C HIS A 75 -2.32 18.77 -16.94
N GLN A 76 -3.52 18.36 -16.51
CA GLN A 76 -4.19 18.95 -15.35
C GLN A 76 -3.63 18.48 -14.00
N LEU A 77 -2.70 17.53 -13.99
CA LEU A 77 -2.06 17.04 -12.77
C LEU A 77 -0.76 17.81 -12.49
N SER A 78 -0.54 18.14 -11.23
CA SER A 78 0.69 18.80 -10.76
C SER A 78 1.81 17.78 -10.56
N ILE A 79 2.83 17.84 -11.43
CA ILE A 79 4.02 16.98 -11.31
C ILE A 79 4.78 17.28 -10.02
N LEU A 80 4.85 18.54 -9.58
CA LEU A 80 5.60 18.90 -8.39
C LEU A 80 5.01 18.23 -7.15
N LEU A 81 3.68 18.28 -6.99
CA LEU A 81 3.00 17.59 -5.88
C LEU A 81 3.12 16.06 -6.00
N GLY A 82 3.03 15.51 -7.21
CA GLY A 82 3.23 14.08 -7.45
C GLY A 82 4.65 13.59 -7.15
N THR A 83 5.68 14.37 -7.51
CA THR A 83 7.09 14.05 -7.26
C THR A 83 7.44 14.15 -5.78
N VAL A 84 6.96 15.21 -5.10
CA VAL A 84 7.11 15.34 -3.64
C VAL A 84 6.45 14.16 -2.94
N ASN A 85 5.25 13.77 -3.34
CA ASN A 85 4.56 12.58 -2.80
C ASN A 85 5.36 11.29 -2.99
N THR A 86 5.94 11.10 -4.18
CA THR A 86 6.77 9.92 -4.46
C THR A 86 8.03 9.91 -3.58
N ALA A 87 8.67 11.07 -3.38
CA ALA A 87 9.81 11.17 -2.48
C ALA A 87 9.42 10.86 -1.02
N VAL A 88 8.29 11.40 -0.55
CA VAL A 88 7.74 11.11 0.79
C VAL A 88 7.49 9.62 0.99
N LEU A 89 6.91 8.94 0.00
CA LEU A 89 6.66 7.50 0.07
C LEU A 89 7.93 6.66 0.09
N ILE A 90 8.93 6.99 -0.74
CA ILE A 90 10.22 6.29 -0.71
C ILE A 90 10.87 6.44 0.67
N CYS A 91 10.84 7.66 1.25
CA CYS A 91 11.30 7.88 2.61
C CYS A 91 10.48 7.09 3.64
N SER A 92 9.15 7.00 3.48
CA SER A 92 8.27 6.23 4.36
C SER A 92 8.58 4.73 4.31
N SER A 93 8.87 4.21 3.12
CA SER A 93 9.28 2.82 2.94
C SER A 93 10.60 2.55 3.66
N PHE A 94 11.57 3.47 3.53
CA PHE A 94 12.84 3.37 4.24
C PHE A 94 12.65 3.37 5.76
N THR A 95 11.82 4.27 6.30
CA THR A 95 11.56 4.29 7.75
C THR A 95 10.87 3.01 8.22
N MET A 96 9.98 2.42 7.42
CA MET A 96 9.35 1.14 7.75
C MET A 96 10.38 0.00 7.80
N ALA A 97 11.28 -0.08 6.81
CA ALA A 97 12.35 -1.07 6.78
C ALA A 97 13.28 -0.95 8.01
N MET A 98 13.64 0.29 8.39
CA MET A 98 14.41 0.55 9.62
C MET A 98 13.64 0.17 10.89
N GLY A 99 12.31 0.27 10.87
CA GLY A 99 11.42 -0.21 11.92
C GLY A 99 11.52 -1.73 12.08
N VAL A 100 11.37 -2.49 10.99
CA VAL A 100 11.51 -3.96 11.00
C VAL A 100 12.89 -4.36 11.51
N TYR A 101 13.97 -3.75 10.99
CA TYR A 101 15.33 -3.99 11.46
C TYR A 101 15.51 -3.68 12.96
N SER A 102 14.87 -2.63 13.46
CA SER A 102 14.91 -2.29 14.90
C SER A 102 14.17 -3.31 15.76
N ALA A 103 13.12 -3.96 15.22
CA ALA A 103 12.45 -5.07 15.88
C ALA A 103 13.37 -6.30 15.98
N GLU A 104 14.09 -6.64 14.90
CA GLU A 104 15.08 -7.74 14.90
C GLU A 104 16.20 -7.49 15.92
N MET A 105 16.68 -6.25 16.01
CA MET A 105 17.70 -5.83 16.98
C MET A 105 17.16 -5.71 18.42
N LYS A 106 15.88 -6.05 18.66
CA LYS A 106 15.19 -5.96 19.96
C LYS A 106 15.21 -4.55 20.58
N ARG A 107 15.38 -3.51 19.76
CA ARG A 107 15.46 -2.10 20.19
C ARG A 107 14.09 -1.45 20.19
N LYS A 108 13.33 -1.66 21.27
CA LYS A 108 11.95 -1.14 21.44
C LYS A 108 11.82 0.37 21.17
N GLY A 109 12.73 1.19 21.70
CA GLY A 109 12.68 2.64 21.51
C GLY A 109 12.86 3.06 20.05
N ALA A 110 13.85 2.48 19.37
CA ALA A 110 14.10 2.73 17.95
C ALA A 110 12.93 2.23 17.08
N LEU A 111 12.38 1.04 17.36
CA LEU A 111 11.21 0.51 16.66
C LEU A 111 10.04 1.50 16.71
N VAL A 112 9.67 1.97 17.91
CA VAL A 112 8.55 2.91 18.07
C VAL A 112 8.81 4.23 17.34
N MET A 113 10.04 4.75 17.40
CA MET A 113 10.41 5.97 16.68
C MET A 113 10.24 5.81 15.17
N TRP A 114 10.77 4.74 14.58
CA TRP A 114 10.69 4.49 13.14
C TRP A 114 9.25 4.29 12.66
N LEU A 115 8.44 3.53 13.42
CA LEU A 115 7.02 3.35 13.08
C LEU A 115 6.23 4.67 13.15
N LEU A 116 6.53 5.54 14.12
CA LEU A 116 5.91 6.88 14.19
C LEU A 116 6.32 7.77 13.02
N LEU A 117 7.59 7.70 12.59
CA LEU A 117 8.06 8.42 11.41
C LEU A 117 7.35 7.92 10.13
N THR A 118 7.16 6.61 9.99
CA THR A 118 6.38 6.04 8.87
C THR A 118 4.93 6.55 8.89
N ILE A 119 4.26 6.57 10.05
CA ILE A 119 2.90 7.13 10.18
C ILE A 119 2.86 8.60 9.76
N LEU A 120 3.82 9.40 10.24
CA LEU A 120 3.91 10.82 9.91
C LEU A 120 4.05 11.03 8.40
N LEU A 121 4.97 10.33 7.75
CA LEU A 121 5.20 10.44 6.30
C LEU A 121 3.99 9.96 5.50
N GLY A 122 3.34 8.85 5.89
CA GLY A 122 2.11 8.38 5.27
C GLY A 122 0.94 9.37 5.43
N THR A 123 0.85 10.06 6.57
CA THR A 123 -0.17 11.09 6.81
C THR A 123 0.09 12.34 5.97
N VAL A 124 1.35 12.74 5.82
CA VAL A 124 1.75 13.85 4.91
C VAL A 124 1.36 13.51 3.47
N PHE A 125 1.62 12.29 3.02
CA PHE A 125 1.20 11.83 1.69
C PHE A 125 -0.32 11.95 1.50
N LEU A 126 -1.12 11.48 2.46
CA LEU A 126 -2.58 11.62 2.42
C LEU A 126 -3.03 13.08 2.44
N GLY A 127 -2.36 13.94 3.21
CA GLY A 127 -2.65 15.38 3.27
C GLY A 127 -2.44 16.09 1.93
N ILE A 128 -1.31 15.84 1.27
CA ILE A 128 -1.04 16.40 -0.07
C ILE A 128 -2.07 15.89 -1.08
N LYS A 129 -2.49 14.62 -0.96
CA LYS A 129 -3.52 14.06 -1.84
C LYS A 129 -4.92 14.58 -1.59
N ALA A 130 -5.27 14.83 -0.33
CA ALA A 130 -6.55 15.45 0.02
C ALA A 130 -6.66 16.85 -0.59
N ASP A 131 -5.58 17.63 -0.54
CA ASP A 131 -5.50 18.95 -1.18
C ASP A 131 -5.68 18.87 -2.71
N GLU A 132 -4.95 17.97 -3.38
CA GLU A 132 -5.08 17.75 -4.83
C GLU A 132 -6.49 17.26 -5.23
N TYR A 133 -7.13 16.46 -4.37
CA TYR A 133 -8.52 16.01 -4.56
C TYR A 133 -9.52 17.15 -4.38
N HIS A 134 -9.32 18.01 -3.38
CA HIS A 134 -10.17 19.16 -3.11
C HIS A 134 -10.14 20.15 -4.28
N GLU A 135 -8.95 20.47 -4.81
CA GLU A 135 -8.82 21.34 -5.99
C GLU A 135 -9.57 20.77 -7.22
N LYS A 136 -9.58 19.45 -7.39
CA LYS A 136 -10.32 18.78 -8.49
C LYS A 136 -11.84 18.75 -8.26
N TRP A 137 -12.27 18.71 -7.00
CA TRP A 137 -13.67 18.80 -6.61
C TRP A 137 -14.25 20.18 -6.94
N GLU A 138 -13.51 21.24 -6.61
CA GLU A 138 -13.90 22.61 -6.92
C GLU A 138 -13.94 22.89 -8.44
N LYS A 139 -13.01 22.29 -9.20
CA LYS A 139 -12.97 22.40 -10.66
C LYS A 139 -13.95 21.49 -11.41
N HIS A 140 -14.83 20.76 -10.71
CA HIS A 140 -15.82 19.86 -11.33
C HIS A 140 -15.24 18.75 -12.24
N HIS A 141 -13.98 18.37 -12.02
CA HIS A 141 -13.33 17.26 -12.74
C HIS A 141 -13.65 15.88 -12.12
N VAL A 142 -14.63 15.83 -11.22
CA VAL A 142 -15.06 14.60 -10.57
C VAL A 142 -15.95 13.80 -11.54
N PRO A 143 -15.64 12.52 -11.79
CA PRO A 143 -16.45 11.67 -12.64
C PRO A 143 -17.83 11.48 -11.99
N GLY A 144 -18.86 12.02 -12.65
CA GLY A 144 -20.23 12.00 -12.14
C GLY A 144 -21.14 12.90 -12.98
N LEU A 145 -22.36 13.17 -12.48
CA LEU A 145 -23.38 13.96 -13.18
C LEU A 145 -22.96 15.43 -13.44
N ASN A 146 -21.91 15.93 -12.78
CA ASN A 146 -21.42 17.30 -12.88
C ASN A 146 -20.06 17.43 -13.61
N PHE A 147 -19.65 16.41 -14.40
CA PHE A 147 -18.40 16.50 -15.16
C PHE A 147 -18.46 17.62 -16.21
N SER A 148 -17.63 18.65 -16.06
CA SER A 148 -17.54 19.74 -17.03
C SER A 148 -16.48 19.41 -18.09
N ALA A 149 -16.92 19.00 -19.29
CA ALA A 149 -16.03 18.84 -20.44
C ALA A 149 -15.54 20.18 -21.03
N ASN A 150 -16.07 21.31 -20.53
CA ASN A 150 -15.81 22.65 -21.07
C ASN A 150 -14.33 23.04 -21.01
N ASP A 151 -13.59 22.55 -20.03
CA ASP A 151 -12.16 22.82 -19.87
C ASP A 151 -11.31 22.07 -20.93
N PHE A 152 -11.84 21.01 -21.55
CA PHE A 152 -11.19 20.26 -22.63
C PHE A 152 -11.62 20.74 -24.02
N VAL A 153 -12.83 21.32 -24.14
CA VAL A 153 -13.34 21.89 -25.39
C VAL A 153 -12.76 23.30 -25.65
N ASN A 154 -12.62 24.11 -24.60
CA ASN A 154 -12.13 25.49 -24.71
C ASN A 154 -10.59 25.62 -24.62
N GLY A 155 -9.91 24.53 -24.28
CA GLY A 155 -8.47 24.47 -24.04
C GLY A 155 -8.15 24.49 -22.54
N SER A 156 -7.26 23.59 -22.12
CA SER A 156 -6.92 23.40 -20.71
C SER A 156 -6.09 24.58 -20.18
N LYS A 157 -6.30 24.95 -18.91
CA LYS A 157 -5.62 26.10 -18.28
C LYS A 157 -4.09 25.87 -18.27
N GLY A 158 -3.36 26.61 -19.12
CA GLY A 158 -1.90 26.47 -19.32
C GLY A 158 -1.47 25.69 -20.58
N TYR A 159 -2.42 25.06 -21.29
CA TYR A 159 -2.21 24.40 -22.58
C TYR A 159 -3.35 24.79 -23.55
N PRO A 160 -3.30 26.00 -24.14
CA PRO A 160 -4.39 26.53 -24.97
C PRO A 160 -4.60 25.78 -26.30
N ASP A 161 -3.56 25.05 -26.75
CA ASP A 161 -3.56 24.30 -28.01
C ASP A 161 -4.13 22.87 -27.85
N ASP A 162 -4.33 22.37 -26.62
CA ASP A 162 -4.95 21.07 -26.32
C ASP A 162 -6.48 21.13 -26.39
N LYS A 163 -7.03 21.69 -27.47
CA LYS A 163 -8.48 21.72 -27.70
C LYS A 163 -8.93 20.40 -28.28
N LEU A 164 -9.86 19.74 -27.60
CA LEU A 164 -10.48 18.52 -28.11
C LEU A 164 -11.85 18.81 -28.71
N ALA A 165 -12.17 18.05 -29.76
CA ALA A 165 -13.54 17.98 -30.26
C ALA A 165 -14.48 17.50 -29.13
N PRO A 166 -15.73 17.97 -29.06
CA PRO A 166 -16.63 17.70 -27.93
C PRO A 166 -16.84 16.22 -27.60
N ASP A 167 -16.81 15.37 -28.63
CA ASP A 167 -16.88 13.91 -28.52
C ASP A 167 -15.66 13.31 -27.81
N MET A 168 -14.47 13.82 -28.09
CA MET A 168 -13.21 13.40 -27.45
C MET A 168 -13.02 14.03 -26.07
N ALA A 169 -13.50 15.26 -25.86
CA ALA A 169 -13.50 15.93 -24.55
C ALA A 169 -14.34 15.15 -23.52
N GLN A 170 -15.44 14.52 -23.94
CA GLN A 170 -16.24 13.66 -23.07
C GLN A 170 -15.48 12.38 -22.66
N LYS A 171 -14.54 11.89 -23.49
CA LYS A 171 -13.71 10.72 -23.15
C LYS A 171 -12.69 11.01 -22.04
N SER A 172 -12.36 12.29 -21.79
CA SER A 172 -11.55 12.69 -20.63
C SER A 172 -12.21 12.29 -19.31
N GLN A 173 -13.53 12.15 -19.26
CA GLN A 173 -14.23 11.62 -18.09
C GLN A 173 -13.75 10.22 -17.71
N VAL A 174 -13.44 9.36 -18.69
CA VAL A 174 -12.93 8.00 -18.44
C VAL A 174 -11.54 8.05 -17.80
N TYR A 175 -10.69 9.00 -18.22
CA TYR A 175 -9.40 9.23 -17.57
C TYR A 175 -9.57 9.60 -16.10
N PHE A 176 -10.44 10.57 -15.77
CA PHE A 176 -10.69 10.94 -14.37
C PHE A 176 -11.33 9.81 -13.57
N SER A 177 -12.29 9.06 -14.13
CA SER A 177 -12.85 7.86 -13.50
C SER A 177 -11.78 6.86 -13.09
N LEU A 178 -10.85 6.54 -13.99
CA LEU A 178 -9.76 5.61 -13.71
C LEU A 178 -8.73 6.21 -12.76
N TYR A 179 -8.42 7.50 -12.87
CA TYR A 179 -7.58 8.23 -11.93
C TYR A 179 -8.12 8.15 -10.51
N PHE A 180 -9.40 8.51 -10.31
CA PHE A 180 -10.04 8.48 -8.98
C PHE A 180 -10.20 7.06 -8.46
N ALA A 181 -10.54 6.09 -9.31
CA ALA A 181 -10.63 4.69 -8.90
C ALA A 181 -9.27 4.15 -8.41
N MET A 182 -8.21 4.30 -9.20
CA MET A 182 -6.88 3.77 -8.86
C MET A 182 -6.26 4.50 -7.67
N THR A 183 -6.26 5.84 -7.68
CA THR A 183 -5.65 6.63 -6.60
C THR A 183 -6.49 6.62 -5.33
N GLY A 184 -7.82 6.52 -5.44
CA GLY A 184 -8.75 6.40 -4.31
C GLY A 184 -8.65 5.03 -3.64
N MET A 185 -8.59 3.94 -4.40
CA MET A 185 -8.32 2.62 -3.84
C MET A 185 -6.94 2.55 -3.17
N HIS A 186 -5.91 3.17 -3.75
CA HIS A 186 -4.61 3.28 -3.10
C HIS A 186 -4.66 4.09 -1.81
N ALA A 187 -5.35 5.24 -1.79
CA ALA A 187 -5.54 6.04 -0.59
C ALA A 187 -6.28 5.27 0.52
N LEU A 188 -7.28 4.45 0.15
CA LEU A 188 -7.98 3.56 1.09
C LEU A 188 -7.02 2.55 1.72
N HIS A 189 -6.13 1.93 0.93
CA HIS A 189 -5.08 1.04 1.45
C HIS A 189 -4.15 1.77 2.42
N MET A 190 -3.73 2.99 2.09
CA MET A 190 -2.90 3.82 2.98
C MET A 190 -3.60 4.10 4.32
N ILE A 191 -4.89 4.45 4.31
CA ILE A 191 -5.67 4.71 5.55
C ILE A 191 -5.75 3.45 6.42
N ILE A 192 -6.03 2.28 5.81
CA ILE A 192 -6.06 1.01 6.52
C ILE A 192 -4.67 0.67 7.08
N GLY A 193 -3.62 0.84 6.27
CA GLY A 193 -2.24 0.63 6.66
C GLY A 193 -1.83 1.50 7.86
N ILE A 194 -2.14 2.79 7.83
CA ILE A 194 -1.86 3.73 8.93
C ILE A 194 -2.60 3.29 10.20
N SER A 195 -3.86 2.88 10.07
CA SER A 195 -4.66 2.38 11.20
C SER A 195 -3.99 1.16 11.85
N ILE A 196 -3.48 0.22 11.05
CA ILE A 196 -2.74 -0.95 11.54
C ILE A 196 -1.40 -0.53 12.14
N LEU A 197 -0.66 0.40 11.54
CA LEU A 197 0.59 0.94 12.11
C LEU A 197 0.37 1.52 13.50
N ILE A 198 -0.72 2.27 13.70
CA ILE A 198 -1.06 2.83 15.03
C ILE A 198 -1.22 1.69 16.05
N VAL A 199 -1.90 0.60 15.69
CA VAL A 199 -2.03 -0.58 16.55
C VAL A 199 -0.66 -1.22 16.83
N LEU A 200 0.20 -1.35 15.81
CA LEU A 200 1.55 -1.87 15.98
C LEU A 200 2.41 -0.99 16.89
N VAL A 201 2.29 0.34 16.81
CA VAL A 201 2.98 1.27 17.71
C VAL A 201 2.53 1.07 19.16
N ILE A 202 1.22 0.93 19.40
CA ILE A 202 0.68 0.69 20.75
C ILE A 202 1.22 -0.64 21.30
N ARG A 203 1.18 -1.71 20.52
CA ARG A 203 1.72 -3.04 20.92
C ARG A 203 3.24 -3.02 21.10
N ALA A 204 3.96 -2.24 20.28
CA ALA A 204 5.40 -2.07 20.41
C ALA A 204 5.76 -1.32 21.71
N ARG A 205 4.98 -0.30 22.08
CA ARG A 205 5.13 0.39 23.38
C ARG A 205 4.84 -0.51 24.57
N GLN A 206 3.98 -1.52 24.42
CA GLN A 206 3.72 -2.53 25.44
C GLN A 206 4.84 -3.59 25.54
N GLY A 207 5.79 -3.63 24.60
CA GLY A 207 6.90 -4.59 24.61
C GLY A 207 6.59 -5.93 23.95
N ALA A 208 5.47 -6.04 23.22
CA ALA A 208 5.01 -7.31 22.63
C ALA A 208 6.00 -7.94 21.62
N TYR A 209 6.97 -7.16 21.11
CA TYR A 209 7.90 -7.58 20.05
C TYR A 209 9.31 -7.90 20.54
N THR A 210 9.56 -7.88 21.85
CA THR A 210 10.90 -8.11 22.42
C THR A 210 11.23 -9.60 22.60
N GLU A 211 10.22 -10.48 22.60
CA GLU A 211 10.34 -11.92 22.91
C GLU A 211 10.25 -12.84 21.69
N GLY A 212 10.49 -12.33 20.47
CA GLY A 212 10.54 -13.16 19.25
C GLY A 212 9.25 -13.17 18.41
N HIS A 213 8.22 -12.41 18.80
CA HIS A 213 6.96 -12.28 18.04
C HIS A 213 7.02 -11.23 16.90
N MET A 214 8.07 -11.23 16.08
CA MET A 214 8.30 -10.18 15.07
C MET A 214 7.58 -10.39 13.73
N THR A 215 7.06 -11.60 13.48
CA THR A 215 6.38 -11.97 12.22
C THR A 215 5.28 -11.00 11.82
N THR A 216 4.53 -10.44 12.77
CA THR A 216 3.48 -9.46 12.47
C THR A 216 4.04 -8.15 11.91
N ILE A 217 5.18 -7.67 12.43
CA ILE A 217 5.83 -6.46 11.93
C ILE A 217 6.46 -6.72 10.57
N GLU A 218 7.09 -7.88 10.37
CA GLU A 218 7.67 -8.29 9.08
C GLU A 218 6.58 -8.35 7.99
N ASN A 219 5.48 -9.07 8.23
CA ASN A 219 4.38 -9.20 7.28
C ASN A 219 3.71 -7.86 7.00
N PHE A 220 3.56 -7.02 8.01
CA PHE A 220 3.04 -5.67 7.80
C PHE A 220 4.02 -4.79 7.01
N GLY A 221 5.33 -4.95 7.23
CA GLY A 221 6.36 -4.31 6.42
C GLY A 221 6.21 -4.67 4.94
N LEU A 222 6.03 -5.97 4.63
CA LEU A 222 5.76 -6.43 3.26
C LEU A 222 4.51 -5.76 2.65
N TYR A 223 3.42 -5.66 3.42
CA TYR A 223 2.22 -4.95 3.01
C TYR A 223 2.50 -3.47 2.70
N TRP A 224 3.19 -2.76 3.59
CA TRP A 224 3.49 -1.35 3.42
C TRP A 224 4.36 -1.08 2.19
N HIS A 225 5.43 -1.87 2.02
CA HIS A 225 6.29 -1.79 0.83
C HIS A 225 5.52 -2.09 -0.46
N PHE A 226 4.59 -3.04 -0.43
CA PHE A 226 3.75 -3.33 -1.58
C PHE A 226 2.89 -2.13 -1.98
N VAL A 227 2.22 -1.49 -1.01
CA VAL A 227 1.42 -0.29 -1.25
C VAL A 227 2.28 0.83 -1.86
N ASP A 228 3.50 1.04 -1.35
CA ASP A 228 4.45 2.01 -1.91
C ASP A 228 4.85 1.67 -3.36
N ILE A 229 5.11 0.39 -3.67
CA ILE A 229 5.44 -0.07 -5.03
C ILE A 229 4.31 0.21 -6.00
N VAL A 230 3.05 -0.03 -5.61
CA VAL A 230 1.88 0.29 -6.44
C VAL A 230 1.87 1.78 -6.79
N TRP A 231 2.23 2.66 -5.86
CA TRP A 231 2.34 4.10 -6.13
C TRP A 231 3.45 4.44 -7.12
N ILE A 232 4.62 3.79 -6.98
CA ILE A 232 5.75 3.96 -7.90
C ILE A 232 5.35 3.65 -9.35
N PHE A 233 4.41 2.73 -9.57
CA PHE A 233 3.83 2.48 -10.91
C PHE A 233 2.72 3.48 -11.28
N LEU A 234 1.86 3.87 -10.33
CA LEU A 234 0.79 4.85 -10.58
C LEU A 234 1.33 6.22 -10.99
N PHE A 235 2.38 6.70 -10.34
CA PHE A 235 2.89 8.04 -10.55
C PHE A 235 3.36 8.28 -12.00
N PRO A 236 4.27 7.48 -12.59
CA PRO A 236 4.67 7.66 -13.98
C PRO A 236 3.52 7.47 -14.96
N LEU A 237 2.65 6.49 -14.70
CA LEU A 237 1.53 6.15 -15.55
C LEU A 237 0.47 7.26 -15.65
N LEU A 238 0.26 8.01 -14.56
CA LEU A 238 -0.71 9.10 -14.49
C LEU A 238 -0.11 10.49 -14.73
N TYR A 239 1.11 10.77 -14.23
CA TYR A 239 1.70 12.11 -14.20
C TYR A 239 2.75 12.39 -15.29
N LEU A 240 3.50 11.38 -15.72
CA LEU A 240 4.69 11.59 -16.60
C LEU A 240 4.45 11.26 -18.07
N ILE A 241 3.34 10.59 -18.40
CA ILE A 241 3.31 9.75 -19.59
C ILE A 241 3.02 10.45 -20.93
N SER A 242 2.74 11.76 -20.95
CA SER A 242 2.50 12.48 -22.22
C SER A 242 2.93 13.95 -22.27
N ARG A 243 3.81 14.40 -21.37
CA ARG A 243 4.18 15.83 -21.29
C ARG A 243 5.46 16.21 -22.06
N HIS A 244 6.07 15.25 -22.74
CA HIS A 244 7.31 15.41 -23.53
C HIS A 244 7.08 15.43 -25.05
N GLN A 245 5.85 15.72 -25.50
CA GLN A 245 5.55 16.02 -26.90
C GLN A 245 5.25 17.51 -27.08
#